data_AF-A0A538JJV2-F1
#
_entry.id   AF-A0A538JJV2-F1
#
_cell.length_a   1.000
_cell.length_b   1.000
_cell.length_c   1.000
_cell.angle_alpha   90.00
_cell.angle_beta   90.00
_cell.angle_gamma   90.00
#
_symmetry.space_group_name_H-M   'P 1'
#
loop_
_entity.id
_entity.type
_entity.pdbx_description
1 polymer ?
#
loop_
_entity_poly.entity_id
_entity_poly.type
_entity_poly.pdbx_seq_one_letter_code
_entity_poly.pdbx_strand_id
1 'polypeptide(L)'
;MVADLVMQLLPVWILLGLIVLFLLFALLARVQKGRFVRPIVKQIVRVPLFRRLMTKASTAALERQNPELASAIKKMERLGPAVRDPRRAQAALSSLSPQERRAYLAAVDEEGAIPEAMNREQRRRLEKAKRDAQRGR
;
A
#
# COMPACT_ATOMS: atom_id res chain seq x y z
N MET A 1 -28.72 0.29 44.93
CA MET A 1 -29.34 1.13 43.88
C MET A 1 -28.32 1.89 43.03
N VAL A 2 -27.39 2.67 43.61
CA VAL A 2 -26.39 3.43 42.81
C VAL A 2 -25.44 2.52 42.01
N ALA A 3 -25.00 1.39 42.58
CA ALA A 3 -24.10 0.45 41.90
C ALA A 3 -24.72 -0.25 40.68
N ASP A 4 -26.02 -0.58 40.73
CA ASP A 4 -26.76 -1.15 39.59
C ASP A 4 -26.88 -0.16 38.43
N LEU A 5 -27.19 1.10 38.74
CA LEU A 5 -27.22 2.18 37.75
C LEU A 5 -25.87 2.36 37.05
N VAL A 6 -24.76 2.29 37.80
CA VAL A 6 -23.40 2.38 37.22
C VAL A 6 -23.08 1.16 36.36
N MET A 7 -23.44 -0.06 36.79
CA MET A 7 -23.24 -1.28 36.00
C MET A 7 -24.06 -1.29 34.71
N GLN A 8 -25.27 -0.76 34.72
CA GLN A 8 -26.12 -0.69 33.53
C GLN A 8 -25.67 0.41 32.54
N LEU A 9 -25.02 1.48 33.02
CA LEU A 9 -24.41 2.51 32.18
C LEU A 9 -22.98 2.16 31.72
N LEU A 10 -22.36 1.13 32.29
CA LEU A 10 -21.04 0.63 31.90
C LEU A 10 -20.89 0.42 30.37
N PRO A 11 -21.83 -0.23 29.64
CA PRO A 11 -21.72 -0.36 28.18
C PRO A 11 -21.74 0.99 27.46
N VAL A 12 -22.49 1.97 27.97
CA VAL A 12 -22.54 3.32 27.39
C VAL A 12 -21.22 4.05 27.60
N TRP A 13 -20.61 3.93 28.79
CA TRP A 13 -19.28 4.48 29.06
C TRP A 13 -18.18 3.83 28.22
N ILE A 14 -18.24 2.52 28.02
CA ILE A 14 -17.32 1.80 27.13
C ILE A 14 -17.47 2.31 25.69
N LEU A 15 -18.71 2.42 25.20
CA LEU A 15 -18.99 2.92 23.86
C LEU A 15 -18.51 4.36 23.68
N LEU A 16 -18.78 5.23 24.66
CA LEU A 16 -18.34 6.62 24.66
C LEU A 16 -16.80 6.69 24.64
N GLY A 17 -16.12 5.90 25.47
CA GLY A 17 -14.67 5.79 25.47
C GLY A 17 -14.12 5.33 24.12
N LEU A 18 -14.79 4.37 23.47
CA LEU A 18 -14.40 3.86 22.15
C LEU A 18 -14.57 4.94 21.06
N ILE A 19 -15.67 5.69 21.09
CA ILE A 19 -15.91 6.80 20.16
C ILE A 19 -14.84 7.89 20.34
N VAL A 20 -14.56 8.28 21.58
CA VAL A 20 -13.50 9.25 21.89
C VAL A 20 -12.14 8.74 21.40
N LEU A 21 -11.83 7.47 21.63
CA LEU A 21 -10.60 6.84 21.14
C LEU A 21 -10.50 6.92 19.61
N PHE A 22 -11.56 6.56 18.88
CA PHE A 22 -11.57 6.64 17.41
C PHE A 22 -11.44 8.08 16.91
N LEU A 23 -12.10 9.04 17.56
CA LEU A 23 -11.95 10.47 17.24
C LEU A 23 -10.52 10.94 17.49
N LEU A 24 -9.88 10.50 18.56
CA LEU A 24 -8.48 10.81 18.85
C LEU A 24 -7.56 10.24 17.76
N PHE A 25 -7.81 9.00 17.34
CA PHE A 25 -7.07 8.36 16.24
C PHE A 25 -7.27 9.11 14.91
N ALA A 26 -8.50 9.50 14.59
CA ALA A 26 -8.80 10.29 13.39
C ALA A 26 -8.12 11.66 13.43
N LEU A 27 -8.09 12.31 14.61
CA LEU A 27 -7.40 13.57 14.81
C LEU A 27 -5.89 13.41 14.69
N LEU A 28 -5.28 12.38 15.28
CA LEU A 28 -3.87 12.03 15.11
C LEU A 28 -3.52 11.67 13.66
N ALA A 29 -4.44 11.05 12.93
CA ALA A 29 -4.25 10.76 11.51
C ALA A 29 -4.19 12.05 10.69
N ARG A 30 -5.01 13.04 11.04
CA ARG A 30 -5.07 14.34 10.36
C ARG A 30 -3.91 15.26 10.76
N VAL A 31 -3.53 15.28 12.03
CA VAL A 31 -2.45 16.11 12.57
C VAL A 31 -1.09 15.51 12.17
N GLN A 32 -0.28 16.27 11.42
CA GLN A 32 1.03 15.86 10.88
C GLN A 32 1.01 14.71 9.84
N LYS A 33 0.03 14.68 8.92
CA LYS A 33 -0.02 13.70 7.81
C LYS A 33 0.08 12.23 8.27
N GLY A 34 -0.45 11.90 9.45
CA GLY A 34 -0.42 10.52 9.98
C GLY A 34 0.96 10.04 10.45
N ARG A 35 1.88 10.95 10.79
CA ARG A 35 3.22 10.60 11.32
C ARG A 35 3.16 9.66 12.53
N PHE A 36 2.18 9.83 13.41
CA PHE A 36 1.97 8.98 14.59
C PHE A 36 1.18 7.70 14.29
N VAL A 37 0.44 7.67 13.18
CA VAL A 37 -0.30 6.48 12.74
C VAL A 37 0.64 5.49 12.03
N ARG A 38 1.64 5.98 11.28
CA ARG A 38 2.67 5.16 10.62
C ARG A 38 3.32 4.09 11.51
N PRO A 39 3.81 4.37 12.74
CA PRO A 39 4.43 3.36 13.59
C PRO A 39 3.42 2.33 14.11
N ILE A 40 2.18 2.74 14.43
CA ILE A 40 1.13 1.83 14.93
C ILE A 40 0.74 0.84 13.83
N VAL A 41 0.48 1.33 12.61
CA VAL A 41 0.18 0.48 11.45
C VAL A 41 1.34 -0.47 11.17
N LYS A 42 2.58 0.00 11.27
CA LYS A 42 3.77 -0.84 11.10
C LYS A 42 3.84 -1.98 12.14
N GLN A 43 3.39 -1.74 13.37
CA GLN A 43 3.30 -2.79 14.39
C GLN A 43 2.15 -3.77 14.13
N ILE A 44 0.98 -3.29 13.70
CA ILE A 44 -0.17 -4.15 13.37
C ILE A 44 0.15 -5.06 12.17
N VAL A 45 0.81 -4.52 11.14
CA VAL A 45 1.22 -5.30 9.94
C VAL A 45 2.31 -6.33 10.27
N ARG A 46 3.01 -6.19 11.41
CA ARG A 46 3.97 -7.20 11.88
C ARG A 46 3.28 -8.50 12.31
N VAL A 47 1.99 -8.45 12.63
CA VAL A 47 1.21 -9.63 12.96
C VAL A 47 0.95 -10.43 11.67
N PRO A 48 1.46 -11.67 11.55
CA PRO A 48 1.38 -12.45 10.31
C PRO A 48 -0.06 -12.75 9.88
N LEU A 49 -0.99 -12.82 10.83
CA LEU A 49 -2.41 -13.01 10.57
C LEU A 49 -3.02 -11.83 9.81
N PHE A 50 -2.75 -10.60 10.26
CA PHE A 50 -3.28 -9.40 9.61
C PHE A 50 -2.70 -9.21 8.21
N ARG A 51 -1.40 -9.50 8.05
CA ARG A 51 -0.74 -9.51 6.74
C ARG A 51 -1.42 -10.49 5.78
N ARG A 52 -1.70 -11.73 6.20
CA ARG A 52 -2.39 -12.74 5.38
C ARG A 52 -3.80 -12.29 4.96
N LEU A 53 -4.56 -11.70 5.88
CA LEU A 53 -5.90 -11.21 5.61
C LEU A 53 -5.90 -10.05 4.61
N MET A 54 -5.01 -9.07 4.80
CA MET A 54 -4.90 -7.93 3.87
C MET A 54 -4.43 -8.36 2.49
N THR A 55 -3.44 -9.27 2.39
CA THR A 55 -2.99 -9.81 1.10
C THR A 55 -4.14 -10.51 0.39
N LYS A 56 -4.92 -11.35 1.09
CA LYS A 56 -6.07 -12.07 0.52
C LYS A 56 -7.19 -11.13 0.06
N ALA A 57 -7.47 -10.08 0.84
CA ALA A 57 -8.47 -9.08 0.49
C ALA A 57 -8.03 -8.25 -0.73
N SER A 58 -6.76 -7.85 -0.77
CA SER A 58 -6.17 -7.09 -1.87
C SER A 58 -6.16 -7.90 -3.18
N THR A 59 -5.70 -9.15 -3.14
CA THR A 59 -5.70 -10.02 -4.33
C THR A 59 -7.11 -10.27 -4.84
N ALA A 60 -8.08 -10.50 -3.96
CA ALA A 60 -9.47 -10.71 -4.36
C ALA A 60 -10.13 -9.46 -4.95
N ALA A 61 -9.76 -8.27 -4.47
CA ALA A 61 -10.22 -7.01 -5.04
C ALA A 61 -9.59 -6.73 -6.41
N LEU A 62 -8.29 -7.00 -6.55
CA LEU A 62 -7.52 -6.82 -7.80
C LEU A 62 -7.97 -7.79 -8.89
N GLU A 63 -8.19 -9.07 -8.56
CA GLU A 63 -8.67 -10.08 -9.51
C GLU A 63 -10.04 -9.72 -10.10
N ARG A 64 -10.89 -9.05 -9.32
CA ARG A 64 -12.22 -8.58 -9.78
C ARG A 64 -12.15 -7.35 -10.69
N GLN A 65 -11.15 -6.49 -10.50
CA GLN A 65 -11.03 -5.22 -11.22
C GLN A 65 -10.22 -5.36 -12.50
N ASN A 66 -9.10 -6.09 -12.46
CA ASN A 66 -8.22 -6.30 -13.61
C ASN A 66 -7.50 -7.65 -13.50
N PRO A 67 -7.99 -8.70 -14.19
CA PRO A 67 -7.36 -10.02 -14.15
C PRO A 67 -5.92 -10.01 -14.69
N GLU A 68 -5.62 -9.15 -15.67
CA GLU A 68 -4.26 -8.99 -16.22
C GLU A 68 -3.28 -8.32 -15.23
N LEU A 69 -3.76 -7.39 -14.41
CA LEU A 69 -2.96 -6.76 -13.37
C LEU A 69 -2.65 -7.76 -12.25
N ALA A 70 -3.65 -8.56 -11.85
CA ALA A 70 -3.48 -9.59 -10.84
C ALA A 70 -2.45 -10.65 -11.25
N SER A 71 -2.49 -11.14 -12.50
CA SER A 71 -1.50 -12.09 -13.01
C SER A 71 -0.10 -11.47 -13.09
N ALA A 72 0.00 -10.20 -13.46
CA ALA A 72 1.26 -9.45 -13.48
C ALA A 72 1.89 -9.33 -12.08
N ILE A 73 1.10 -8.91 -11.08
CA ILE A 73 1.54 -8.78 -9.68
C ILE A 73 1.98 -10.15 -9.15
N LYS A 74 1.21 -11.21 -9.37
CA LYS A 74 1.55 -12.57 -8.94
C LYS A 74 2.84 -13.09 -9.58
N LYS A 75 3.07 -12.81 -10.87
CA LYS A 75 4.31 -13.16 -11.58
C LYS A 75 5.51 -12.41 -11.02
N MET A 76 5.36 -11.13 -10.72
CA MET A 76 6.43 -10.33 -10.10
C MET A 76 6.73 -10.75 -8.65
N GLU A 77 5.71 -11.01 -7.82
CA GLU A 77 5.90 -11.46 -6.43
C GLU A 77 6.63 -12.80 -6.36
N ARG A 78 6.35 -13.71 -7.32
CA ARG A 78 7.02 -15.01 -7.41
C ARG A 78 8.52 -14.90 -7.71
N LEU A 79 8.94 -13.83 -8.39
CA LEU A 79 10.35 -13.54 -8.67
C LEU A 79 11.06 -12.86 -7.49
N GLY A 80 10.37 -12.72 -6.35
CA GLY A 80 10.89 -12.09 -5.14
C GLY A 80 10.87 -10.56 -5.22
N PRO A 81 11.34 -9.85 -4.18
CA PRO A 81 11.33 -8.40 -4.17
C PRO A 81 12.36 -7.88 -5.18
N ALA A 82 11.92 -7.75 -6.43
CA ALA A 82 12.53 -7.01 -7.53
C ALA A 82 12.94 -5.58 -7.11
N VAL A 83 12.40 -5.11 -5.98
CA VAL A 83 12.64 -3.86 -5.29
C VAL A 83 14.12 -3.66 -4.88
N ARG A 84 14.90 -4.72 -4.62
CA ARG A 84 16.28 -4.56 -4.11
C ARG A 84 17.36 -4.41 -5.20
N ASP A 85 17.12 -4.93 -6.42
CA ASP A 85 18.09 -4.91 -7.52
C ASP A 85 17.45 -4.45 -8.85
N PRO A 86 17.94 -3.37 -9.49
CA PRO A 86 17.34 -2.83 -10.70
C PRO A 86 17.38 -3.80 -11.88
N ARG A 87 18.42 -4.65 -11.95
CA ARG A 87 18.53 -5.70 -12.98
C ARG A 87 17.44 -6.76 -12.84
N ARG A 88 17.08 -7.12 -11.60
CA ARG A 88 16.02 -8.10 -11.32
C ARG A 88 14.63 -7.54 -11.61
N ALA A 89 14.42 -6.24 -11.36
CA ALA A 89 13.18 -5.56 -11.75
C ALA A 89 12.96 -5.54 -13.27
N GLN A 90 14.01 -5.24 -14.04
CA GLN A 90 13.92 -5.28 -15.51
C GLN A 90 13.71 -6.71 -16.03
N ALA A 91 14.38 -7.70 -15.44
CA ALA A 91 14.14 -9.11 -15.75
C ALA A 91 12.69 -9.52 -15.44
N ALA A 92 12.13 -9.08 -14.30
CA ALA A 92 10.73 -9.34 -13.95
C ALA A 92 9.76 -8.71 -14.95
N LEU A 93 9.97 -7.46 -15.36
CA LEU A 93 9.16 -6.80 -16.39
C LEU A 93 9.27 -7.48 -17.76
N SER A 94 10.43 -8.06 -18.09
CA SER A 94 10.63 -8.81 -19.33
C SER A 94 9.87 -10.15 -19.35
N SER A 95 9.57 -10.72 -18.18
CA SER A 95 8.80 -11.97 -18.05
C SER A 95 7.28 -11.80 -18.19
N LEU A 96 6.79 -10.56 -18.14
CA LEU A 96 5.38 -10.23 -18.33
C LEU A 96 5.00 -10.19 -19.82
N SER A 97 3.79 -10.64 -20.13
CA SER A 97 3.21 -10.46 -21.47
C SER A 97 2.96 -8.96 -21.78
N PRO A 98 2.81 -8.57 -23.07
CA PRO A 98 2.59 -7.17 -23.43
C PRO A 98 1.36 -6.53 -22.78
N GLN A 99 0.30 -7.32 -22.58
CA GLN A 99 -0.95 -6.92 -21.93
C GLN A 99 -0.75 -6.70 -20.41
N GLU A 100 -0.18 -7.69 -19.73
CA GLU A 100 0.18 -7.62 -18.30
C GLU A 100 1.16 -6.48 -17.98
N ARG A 101 2.13 -6.23 -18.85
CA ARG A 101 3.08 -5.13 -18.70
C ARG A 101 2.39 -3.77 -18.78
N ARG A 102 1.44 -3.60 -19.70
CA ARG A 102 0.66 -2.35 -19.82
C ARG A 102 -0.23 -2.13 -18.61
N ALA A 103 -0.95 -3.17 -18.19
CA ALA A 103 -1.80 -3.12 -17.00
C ALA A 103 -0.99 -2.76 -15.74
N TYR A 104 0.18 -3.39 -15.57
CA TYR A 104 1.09 -3.09 -14.46
C TYR A 104 1.63 -1.66 -14.50
N LEU A 105 2.09 -1.18 -15.66
CA LEU A 105 2.58 0.19 -15.78
C LEU A 105 1.47 1.24 -15.59
N ALA A 106 0.26 0.95 -16.05
CA ALA A 106 -0.90 1.81 -15.84
C ALA A 106 -1.27 1.90 -14.35
N ALA A 107 -1.29 0.77 -13.63
CA ALA A 107 -1.56 0.76 -12.20
C ALA A 107 -0.49 1.51 -11.38
N VAL A 108 0.79 1.39 -11.77
CA VAL A 108 1.90 2.14 -11.17
C VAL A 108 1.76 3.66 -11.40
N ASP A 109 1.25 4.06 -12.57
CA ASP A 109 1.01 5.46 -12.90
C ASP A 109 -0.23 6.02 -12.16
N GLU A 110 -1.31 5.23 -12.07
CA GLU A 110 -2.58 5.60 -11.46
C GLU A 110 -2.55 5.66 -9.92
N GLU A 111 -1.85 4.72 -9.26
CA GLU A 111 -1.72 4.77 -7.80
C GLU A 111 -0.90 5.98 -7.33
N GLY A 112 -0.21 6.72 -8.22
CA GLY A 112 0.68 7.84 -7.88
C GLY A 112 1.85 7.43 -6.97
N ALA A 113 1.82 6.20 -6.45
CA ALA A 113 2.90 5.45 -5.87
C ALA A 113 3.80 5.01 -7.01
N ILE A 114 4.60 5.96 -7.51
CA ILE A 114 5.99 5.61 -7.83
C ILE A 114 6.42 4.72 -6.67
N PRO A 115 6.72 3.43 -6.89
CA PRO A 115 7.07 2.55 -5.80
C PRO A 115 8.09 3.30 -4.98
N GLU A 116 7.83 3.58 -3.70
CA GLU A 116 8.70 4.45 -2.85
C GLU A 116 10.15 3.89 -2.74
N ALA A 117 10.45 2.80 -3.43
CA ALA A 117 11.76 2.24 -3.71
C ALA A 117 12.44 2.71 -5.01
N MET A 118 11.89 3.68 -5.76
CA MET A 118 12.63 4.27 -6.87
C MET A 118 13.72 5.17 -6.28
N ASN A 119 14.93 4.61 -6.18
CA ASN A 119 16.12 5.27 -5.67
C ASN A 119 16.23 6.68 -6.28
N ARG A 120 16.65 7.69 -5.51
CA ARG A 120 16.87 9.08 -6.00
C ARG A 120 17.68 9.11 -7.30
N GLU A 121 18.57 8.15 -7.48
CA GLU A 121 19.37 7.95 -8.68
C GLU A 121 18.53 7.53 -9.91
N GLN A 122 17.55 6.65 -9.74
CA GLN A 122 16.65 6.23 -10.81
C GLN A 122 15.75 7.37 -11.30
N ARG A 123 15.31 8.25 -10.38
CA ARG A 123 14.62 9.50 -10.76
C ARG A 123 15.47 10.36 -11.70
N ARG A 124 16.75 10.57 -11.38
CA ARG A 124 17.67 11.35 -12.22
C ARG A 124 17.94 10.71 -13.57
N ARG A 125 18.05 9.37 -13.63
CA ARG A 125 18.25 8.65 -14.90
C ARG A 125 17.03 8.74 -15.81
N LEU A 126 15.82 8.62 -15.25
CA LEU A 126 14.58 8.78 -16.01
C LEU A 126 14.37 10.22 -16.49
N GLU A 127 14.68 11.21 -15.66
CA GLU A 127 14.65 12.62 -16.06
C GLU A 127 15.66 12.92 -17.17
N LYS A 128 16.88 12.37 -17.08
CA LYS A 128 17.89 12.53 -18.13
C LYS A 128 17.44 11.88 -19.44
N ALA A 129 16.93 10.65 -19.39
CA ALA A 129 16.41 9.96 -20.56
C ALA A 129 15.23 10.70 -21.22
N LYS A 130 14.31 11.28 -20.43
CA LYS A 130 13.22 12.13 -20.94
C LYS A 130 13.76 13.38 -21.65
N ARG A 131 14.79 14.02 -21.07
CA ARG A 131 15.41 15.23 -21.63
C ARG A 131 16.18 14.94 -22.93
N ASP A 132 16.87 13.81 -22.98
CA ASP A 132 17.60 13.36 -24.17
C ASP A 132 16.62 12.98 -25.30
N ALA A 133 15.50 12.32 -24.98
CA ALA A 133 14.43 12.02 -25.94
C ALA A 133 13.73 13.28 -26.50
N GLN A 134 13.64 14.36 -25.70
CA GLN A 134 13.12 15.65 -26.16
C GLN A 134 14.10 16.44 -27.00
N ARG A 135 15.41 16.19 -26.88
CA ARG A 135 16.46 16.85 -27.69
C ARG A 135 16.76 16.15 -29.01
N GLY A 136 16.33 14.89 -29.17
CA GLY A 136 16.49 14.10 -30.39
C GLY A 136 15.31 14.17 -31.36
N ARG A 137 14.36 15.09 -31.14
CA ARG A 137 13.30 15.47 -32.08
C ARG A 137 13.54 16.91 -32.52
#